data_AF-A0A7C2WK98-F1
#
_entry.id   AF-A0A7C2WK98-F1
#
_cell.length_a   1.000
_cell.length_b   1.000
_cell.length_c   1.000
_cell.angle_alpha   90.00
_cell.angle_beta   90.00
_cell.angle_gamma   90.00
#
_symmetry.space_group_name_H-M   'P 1'
#
loop_
_entity.id
_entity.type
_entity.pdbx_description
1 polymer ?
#
loop_
_entity_poly.entity_id
_entity_poly.type
_entity_poly.pdbx_seq_one_letter_code
_entity_poly.pdbx_strand_id
1 'polypeptide(L)'
;MVVGESAPNDIDGSRRRRVPAQPERTQPIAAGGSLPRADQLIFEAATGARPLSDEELRELLEHVAQAGFDPNARERARGELAGIVWRGQVLEGSSMLPPAERHYIKHVLLRREWPEGTTLESYTESIRAVVLDPASGLATRRYEGRAWQLTVVRRSGALRGPADHEWVLVDYRVEAGHWMTAYQFSEDLRVEL
;
A
#
# COMPACT_ATOMS: atom_id res chain seq x y z
N MET A 1 -7.04 -67.43 -15.40
CA MET A 1 -6.87 -66.36 -14.41
C MET A 1 -5.73 -65.47 -14.92
N VAL A 2 -5.82 -64.15 -14.72
CA VAL A 2 -5.07 -63.04 -15.37
C VAL A 2 -5.59 -62.77 -16.80
N VAL A 3 -6.65 -62.01 -17.09
CA VAL A 3 -7.06 -60.63 -16.71
C VAL A 3 -5.92 -59.64 -16.89
N GLY A 4 -5.99 -58.86 -17.97
CA GLY A 4 -4.97 -57.90 -18.38
C GLY A 4 -5.01 -56.61 -17.59
N GLU A 5 -4.09 -55.71 -17.91
CA GLU A 5 -4.25 -54.30 -17.64
C GLU A 5 -3.35 -53.46 -18.54
N SER A 6 -4.00 -52.44 -19.11
CA SER A 6 -3.47 -51.35 -19.89
C SER A 6 -2.49 -50.50 -19.07
N ALA A 7 -1.55 -49.86 -19.77
CA ALA A 7 -0.71 -48.82 -19.20
C ALA A 7 -1.53 -47.67 -18.58
N PRO A 8 -0.96 -46.97 -17.61
CA PRO A 8 -0.73 -45.55 -17.85
C PRO A 8 0.69 -45.10 -17.51
N ASN A 9 1.15 -44.14 -18.31
CA ASN A 9 2.38 -43.38 -18.17
C ASN A 9 2.42 -42.67 -16.81
N ASP A 10 3.43 -43.01 -16.01
CA ASP A 10 3.85 -42.21 -14.88
C ASP A 10 4.76 -41.06 -15.34
N ILE A 11 4.23 -39.87 -15.12
CA ILE A 11 4.81 -38.72 -14.41
C ILE A 11 6.26 -38.29 -14.70
N ASP A 12 6.32 -36.98 -15.00
CA ASP A 12 7.29 -36.00 -14.56
C ASP A 12 8.48 -35.68 -15.47
N GLY A 13 8.70 -34.38 -15.67
CA GLY A 13 9.82 -33.88 -16.45
C GLY A 13 9.52 -32.66 -17.33
N SER A 14 8.75 -31.69 -16.85
CA SER A 14 8.76 -30.35 -17.46
C SER A 14 8.61 -29.26 -16.42
N ARG A 15 9.74 -28.99 -15.76
CA ARG A 15 10.03 -27.71 -15.10
C ARG A 15 9.63 -26.55 -16.02
N ARG A 16 8.45 -25.98 -15.81
CA ARG A 16 8.14 -24.64 -16.33
C ARG A 16 9.08 -23.67 -15.62
N ARG A 17 10.15 -23.27 -16.31
CA ARG A 17 11.02 -22.18 -15.92
C ARG A 17 10.13 -20.97 -15.61
N ARG A 18 10.12 -20.53 -14.34
CA ARG A 18 9.58 -19.21 -13.98
C ARG A 18 10.39 -18.19 -14.75
N VAL A 19 9.76 -17.54 -15.73
CA VAL A 19 10.27 -16.31 -16.32
C VAL A 19 10.26 -15.27 -15.20
N PRO A 20 11.41 -14.64 -14.85
CA PRO A 20 11.41 -13.55 -13.90
C PRO A 20 10.53 -12.43 -14.45
N ALA A 21 9.57 -11.95 -13.65
CA ALA A 21 8.83 -10.75 -13.97
C ALA A 21 9.86 -9.62 -14.18
N GLN A 22 9.86 -9.03 -15.37
CA GLN A 22 10.70 -7.88 -15.65
C GLN A 22 10.35 -6.76 -14.67
N PRO A 23 11.35 -6.06 -14.10
CA PRO A 23 11.07 -4.88 -13.31
C PRO A 23 10.32 -3.88 -14.19
N GLU A 24 9.19 -3.39 -13.69
CA GLU A 24 8.49 -2.26 -14.29
C GLU A 24 9.51 -1.15 -14.54
N ARG A 25 9.67 -0.78 -15.81
CA ARG A 25 10.50 0.35 -16.20
C ARG A 25 9.84 1.59 -15.63
N THR A 26 10.27 2.01 -14.44
CA THR A 26 10.09 3.37 -13.97
C THR A 26 10.76 4.25 -15.02
N GLN A 27 9.96 4.96 -15.82
CA GLN A 27 10.51 5.95 -16.72
C GLN A 27 11.20 7.01 -15.86
N PRO A 28 12.44 7.43 -16.19
CA PRO A 28 13.04 8.56 -15.52
C PRO A 28 12.18 9.78 -15.81
N ILE A 29 11.69 10.41 -14.73
CA ILE A 29 11.03 11.71 -14.82
C ILE A 29 12.01 12.64 -15.52
N ALA A 30 11.51 13.34 -16.55
CA ALA A 30 12.28 14.32 -17.28
C ALA A 30 12.98 15.28 -16.30
N ALA A 31 14.31 15.38 -16.42
CA ALA A 31 15.09 16.39 -15.74
C ALA A 31 14.56 17.78 -16.15
N GLY A 32 13.88 18.47 -15.24
CA GLY A 32 13.37 19.82 -15.53
C GLY A 32 12.30 20.37 -14.58
N GLY A 33 11.60 19.53 -13.82
CA GLY A 33 10.69 20.00 -12.76
C GLY A 33 11.41 20.07 -11.41
N SER A 34 11.42 21.23 -10.76
CA SER A 34 11.74 21.28 -9.33
C SER A 34 10.72 20.41 -8.59
N LEU A 35 11.19 19.51 -7.75
CA LEU A 35 10.32 18.78 -6.82
C LEU A 35 9.48 19.79 -6.01
N PRO A 36 8.21 19.49 -5.70
CA PRO A 36 7.45 20.24 -4.72
C PRO A 36 8.26 20.46 -3.44
N ARG A 37 8.08 21.61 -2.77
CA ARG A 37 8.83 21.93 -1.56
C ARG A 37 8.71 20.84 -0.48
N ALA A 38 7.50 20.36 -0.26
CA ALA A 38 7.23 19.26 0.69
C ALA A 38 8.01 17.98 0.38
N ASP A 39 8.15 17.63 -0.90
CA ASP A 39 8.93 16.46 -1.32
C ASP A 39 10.42 16.65 -1.01
N GLN A 40 10.95 17.86 -1.26
CA GLN A 40 12.33 18.22 -0.89
C GLN A 40 12.59 18.11 0.61
N LEU A 41 11.62 18.50 1.45
CA LEU A 41 11.71 18.35 2.90
C LEU A 41 11.87 16.88 3.32
N ILE A 42 11.21 15.95 2.63
CA ILE A 42 11.40 14.50 2.86
C ILE A 42 12.84 14.09 2.53
N PHE A 43 13.40 14.55 1.41
CA PHE A 43 14.80 14.27 1.06
C PHE A 43 15.79 14.83 2.08
N GLU A 44 15.62 16.09 2.50
CA GLU A 44 16.49 16.76 3.46
C GLU A 44 16.48 16.02 4.81
N ALA A 45 15.29 15.65 5.31
CA ALA A 45 15.14 14.87 6.53
C ALA A 45 15.76 13.48 6.41
N ALA A 46 15.50 12.78 5.29
CA ALA A 46 15.93 11.40 5.10
C ALA A 46 17.44 11.24 4.87
N THR A 47 18.10 12.28 4.37
CA THR A 47 19.56 12.32 4.22
C THR A 47 20.28 12.85 5.45
N GLY A 48 19.54 13.30 6.47
CA GLY A 48 20.10 13.93 7.66
C GLY A 48 20.80 15.26 7.36
N ALA A 49 20.45 15.93 6.26
CA ALA A 49 21.05 17.20 5.88
C ALA A 49 20.82 18.27 6.97
N ARG A 50 19.62 18.27 7.56
CA ARG A 50 19.24 19.07 8.73
C ARG A 50 17.94 18.54 9.36
N PRO A 51 17.65 18.87 10.63
CA PRO A 51 16.32 18.72 11.17
C PRO A 51 15.31 19.65 10.48
N LEU A 52 14.06 19.20 10.38
CA LEU A 52 12.93 20.03 9.95
C LEU A 52 12.42 20.87 11.13
N SER A 53 11.99 22.11 10.87
CA SER A 53 11.23 22.86 11.87
C SER A 53 9.78 22.39 11.95
N ASP A 54 9.09 22.68 13.04
CA ASP A 54 7.68 22.31 13.22
C ASP A 54 6.78 22.81 12.07
N GLU A 55 7.04 24.01 11.56
CA GLU A 55 6.30 24.58 10.43
C GLU A 55 6.51 23.80 9.12
N GLU A 56 7.74 23.37 8.86
CA GLU A 56 8.09 22.58 7.67
C GLU A 56 7.52 21.17 7.77
N LEU A 57 7.55 20.60 8.97
CA LEU A 57 6.92 19.32 9.23
C LEU A 57 5.41 19.40 8.98
N ARG A 58 4.76 20.47 9.45
CA ARG A 58 3.34 20.71 9.20
C ARG A 58 3.03 20.86 7.71
N GLU A 59 3.81 21.66 6.98
CA GLU A 59 3.69 21.82 5.53
C GLU A 59 3.78 20.48 4.80
N LEU A 60 4.79 19.66 5.16
CA LEU A 60 5.00 18.33 4.60
C LEU A 60 3.81 17.41 4.87
N LEU A 61 3.31 17.37 6.12
CA LEU A 61 2.17 16.51 6.48
C LEU A 61 0.88 16.95 5.80
N GLU A 62 0.63 18.27 5.67
CA GLU A 62 -0.50 18.82 4.92
C GLU A 62 -0.45 18.43 3.44
N HIS A 63 0.73 18.51 2.81
CA HIS A 63 0.93 18.06 1.42
C HIS A 63 0.65 16.56 1.26
N VAL A 64 1.23 15.72 2.13
CA VAL A 64 1.02 14.27 2.09
C VAL A 64 -0.45 13.92 2.33
N ALA A 65 -1.11 14.61 3.26
CA ALA A 65 -2.52 14.42 3.58
C ALA A 65 -3.47 14.79 2.40
N GLN A 66 -3.08 15.77 1.59
CA GLN A 66 -3.83 16.20 0.41
C GLN A 66 -3.58 15.32 -0.82
N ALA A 67 -2.41 14.68 -0.91
CA ALA A 67 -2.02 13.88 -2.07
C ALA A 67 -3.00 12.73 -2.38
N GLY A 68 -3.49 12.04 -1.34
CA GLY A 68 -4.42 10.92 -1.51
C GLY A 68 -3.79 9.74 -2.28
N PHE A 69 -4.63 8.81 -2.73
CA PHE A 69 -4.25 7.81 -3.74
C PHE A 69 -4.33 8.44 -5.14
N ASP A 70 -3.52 7.98 -6.10
CA ASP A 70 -3.60 8.46 -7.49
C ASP A 70 -4.98 8.12 -8.11
N PRO A 71 -5.78 9.12 -8.50
CA PRO A 71 -7.10 8.91 -9.10
C PRO A 71 -7.05 8.34 -10.52
N ASN A 72 -5.92 8.51 -11.23
CA ASN A 72 -5.74 8.10 -12.61
C ASN A 72 -5.07 6.72 -12.73
N ALA A 73 -4.34 6.28 -11.71
CA ALA A 73 -3.77 4.94 -11.64
C ALA A 73 -4.85 3.86 -11.67
N ARG A 74 -4.47 2.67 -12.16
CA ARG A 74 -5.30 1.49 -12.15
C ARG A 74 -4.49 0.29 -11.68
N GLU A 75 -5.04 -0.44 -10.72
CA GLU A 75 -4.42 -1.62 -10.14
C GLU A 75 -5.27 -2.86 -10.37
N ARG A 76 -4.62 -3.99 -10.63
CA ARG A 76 -5.32 -5.27 -10.71
C ARG A 76 -5.87 -5.65 -9.35
N ALA A 77 -7.10 -6.16 -9.29
CA ALA A 77 -7.69 -6.79 -8.11
C ALA A 77 -6.84 -7.97 -7.62
N ARG A 78 -6.22 -8.72 -8.55
CA ARG A 78 -5.44 -9.95 -8.31
C ARG A 78 -6.30 -11.04 -7.65
N GLY A 79 -5.71 -12.21 -7.40
CA GLY A 79 -6.42 -13.34 -6.81
C GLY A 79 -7.03 -13.05 -5.44
N GLU A 80 -6.42 -12.17 -4.65
CA GLU A 80 -6.88 -11.81 -3.29
C GLU A 80 -8.29 -11.19 -3.27
N LEU A 81 -8.68 -10.46 -4.32
CA LEU A 81 -9.99 -9.78 -4.38
C LEU A 81 -10.96 -10.43 -5.36
N ALA A 82 -10.56 -11.52 -6.02
CA ALA A 82 -11.41 -12.22 -6.99
C ALA A 82 -12.63 -12.84 -6.30
N GLY A 83 -13.82 -12.70 -6.91
CA GLY A 83 -15.08 -13.20 -6.37
C GLY A 83 -15.83 -12.20 -5.46
N ILE A 84 -15.19 -11.10 -5.06
CA ILE A 84 -15.87 -10.04 -4.27
C ILE A 84 -16.86 -9.29 -5.17
N VAL A 85 -18.07 -9.04 -4.68
CA VAL A 85 -19.04 -8.17 -5.35
C VAL A 85 -18.76 -6.72 -4.98
N TRP A 86 -18.44 -5.89 -5.97
CA TRP A 86 -18.20 -4.46 -5.81
C TRP A 86 -19.02 -3.68 -6.83
N ARG A 87 -19.83 -2.71 -6.36
CA ARG A 87 -20.74 -1.91 -7.18
C ARG A 87 -21.60 -2.75 -8.16
N GLY A 88 -22.08 -3.89 -7.69
CA GLY A 88 -22.94 -4.80 -8.47
C GLY A 88 -22.20 -5.71 -9.45
N GLN A 89 -20.86 -5.70 -9.46
CA GLN A 89 -20.05 -6.57 -10.32
C GLN A 89 -19.19 -7.52 -9.50
N VAL A 90 -19.08 -8.77 -9.93
CA VAL A 90 -18.12 -9.72 -9.36
C VAL A 90 -16.73 -9.40 -9.91
N LEU A 91 -15.77 -9.16 -9.03
CA LEU A 91 -14.40 -8.88 -9.43
C LEU A 91 -13.69 -10.14 -9.92
N GLU A 92 -13.00 -10.02 -11.05
CA GLU A 92 -12.00 -10.99 -11.51
C GLU A 92 -10.61 -10.58 -11.03
N GLY A 93 -9.66 -11.51 -10.96
CA GLY A 93 -8.28 -11.14 -10.63
C GLY A 93 -7.63 -10.16 -11.63
N SER A 94 -8.15 -10.13 -12.86
CA SER A 94 -7.79 -9.19 -13.94
C SER A 94 -8.46 -7.82 -13.84
N SER A 95 -9.52 -7.67 -13.03
CA SER A 95 -10.26 -6.41 -12.92
C SER A 95 -9.33 -5.26 -12.50
N MET A 96 -9.41 -4.14 -13.22
CA MET A 96 -8.62 -2.95 -12.96
C MET A 96 -9.43 -1.97 -12.11
N LEU A 97 -8.92 -1.60 -10.95
CA LEU A 97 -9.59 -0.74 -9.97
C LEU A 97 -8.77 0.50 -9.69
N PRO A 98 -9.39 1.64 -9.35
CA PRO A 98 -8.69 2.75 -8.70
C PRO A 98 -8.01 2.25 -7.41
N PRO A 99 -6.79 2.72 -7.08
CA PRO A 99 -6.07 2.29 -5.88
C PRO A 99 -6.88 2.48 -4.60
N ALA A 100 -7.56 3.63 -4.44
CA ALA A 100 -8.42 3.89 -3.28
C ALA A 100 -9.49 2.79 -3.09
N GLU A 101 -10.16 2.39 -4.18
CA GLU A 101 -11.17 1.32 -4.14
C GLU A 101 -10.54 -0.04 -3.84
N ARG A 102 -9.43 -0.38 -4.50
CA ARG A 102 -8.72 -1.64 -4.27
C ARG A 102 -8.28 -1.78 -2.81
N HIS A 103 -7.65 -0.74 -2.26
CA HIS A 103 -7.18 -0.73 -0.88
C HIS A 103 -8.36 -0.76 0.11
N TYR A 104 -9.42 0.00 -0.15
CA TYR A 104 -10.64 -0.05 0.67
C TYR A 104 -11.26 -1.45 0.70
N ILE A 105 -11.47 -2.09 -0.46
CA ILE A 105 -12.04 -3.43 -0.54
C ILE A 105 -11.15 -4.42 0.23
N LYS A 106 -9.83 -4.32 0.04
CA LYS A 106 -8.88 -5.19 0.70
C LYS A 106 -8.88 -5.00 2.23
N HIS A 107 -8.66 -3.78 2.71
CA HIS A 107 -8.36 -3.53 4.11
C HIS A 107 -9.64 -3.38 4.94
N VAL A 108 -10.66 -2.70 4.41
CA VAL A 108 -11.92 -2.48 5.13
C VAL A 108 -12.86 -3.66 4.98
N LEU A 109 -13.19 -4.07 3.75
CA LEU A 109 -14.24 -5.08 3.54
C LEU A 109 -13.76 -6.50 3.76
N LEU A 110 -12.62 -6.87 3.17
CA LEU A 110 -12.11 -8.25 3.23
C LEU A 110 -11.38 -8.53 4.56
N ARG A 111 -10.46 -7.66 4.95
CA ARG A 111 -9.61 -7.87 6.12
C ARG A 111 -10.18 -7.29 7.42
N ARG A 112 -11.26 -6.52 7.37
CA ARG A 112 -11.95 -5.95 8.54
C ARG A 112 -11.00 -5.16 9.46
N GLU A 113 -10.06 -4.45 8.87
CA GLU A 113 -9.05 -3.67 9.58
C GLU A 113 -9.65 -2.37 10.13
N TRP A 114 -10.73 -1.84 9.53
CA TRP A 114 -11.47 -0.66 10.00
C TRP A 114 -12.81 -1.05 10.66
N PRO A 115 -13.47 -0.14 11.40
CA PRO A 115 -14.74 -0.41 12.05
C PRO A 115 -15.82 -0.78 11.03
N GLU A 116 -16.80 -1.57 11.46
CA GLU A 116 -17.93 -1.94 10.61
C GLU A 116 -18.70 -0.70 10.13
N GLY A 117 -19.17 -0.74 8.89
CA GLY A 117 -19.88 0.39 8.28
C GLY A 117 -18.96 1.52 7.78
N THR A 118 -17.64 1.41 7.93
CA THR A 118 -16.70 2.36 7.31
C THR A 118 -16.92 2.41 5.80
N THR A 119 -17.19 3.60 5.27
CA THR A 119 -17.35 3.85 3.83
C THR A 119 -15.99 4.12 3.17
N LEU A 120 -15.92 4.09 1.84
CA LEU A 120 -14.71 4.47 1.09
C LEU A 120 -14.25 5.90 1.41
N GLU A 121 -15.20 6.83 1.55
CA GLU A 121 -14.92 8.21 1.91
C GLU A 121 -14.37 8.31 3.34
N SER A 122 -15.06 7.69 4.31
CA SER A 122 -14.61 7.68 5.71
C SER A 122 -13.26 6.99 5.89
N TYR A 123 -12.98 5.94 5.10
CA TYR A 123 -11.68 5.30 5.05
C TYR A 123 -10.60 6.29 4.59
N THR A 124 -10.82 6.97 3.46
CA THR A 124 -9.88 7.95 2.91
C THR A 124 -9.65 9.13 3.87
N GLU A 125 -10.71 9.64 4.49
CA GLU A 125 -10.63 10.72 5.48
C GLU A 125 -9.88 10.27 6.74
N SER A 126 -10.09 9.02 7.20
CA SER A 126 -9.37 8.49 8.35
C SER A 126 -7.86 8.38 8.11
N ILE A 127 -7.43 8.08 6.87
CA ILE A 127 -6.02 8.09 6.48
C ILE A 127 -5.46 9.51 6.56
N ARG A 128 -6.21 10.50 6.05
CA ARG A 128 -5.82 11.90 6.15
C ARG A 128 -5.65 12.33 7.61
N ALA A 129 -6.61 11.96 8.46
CA ALA A 129 -6.55 12.24 9.90
C ALA A 129 -5.33 11.58 10.56
N VAL A 130 -4.94 10.37 10.16
CA VAL A 130 -3.72 9.71 10.63
C VAL A 130 -2.47 10.48 10.21
N VAL A 131 -2.40 10.96 8.97
CA VAL A 131 -1.27 11.76 8.47
C VAL A 131 -1.13 13.07 9.25
N LEU A 132 -2.24 13.73 9.57
CA LEU A 132 -2.26 15.04 10.23
C LEU A 132 -2.20 14.97 11.76
N ASP A 133 -2.29 13.79 12.37
CA ASP A 133 -2.29 13.67 13.84
C ASP A 133 -0.88 13.90 14.41
N PRO A 134 -0.69 14.85 15.33
CA PRO A 134 0.61 15.13 15.94
C PRO A 134 1.16 13.98 16.81
N ALA A 135 0.32 13.02 17.21
CA ALA A 135 0.74 11.81 17.90
C ALA A 135 1.18 10.68 16.95
N SER A 136 1.12 10.89 15.63
CA SER A 136 1.65 9.95 14.65
C SER A 136 3.18 9.96 14.63
N GLY A 137 3.77 8.77 14.60
CA GLY A 137 5.20 8.57 14.36
C GLY A 137 5.51 8.64 12.87
N LEU A 138 6.72 9.11 12.55
CA LEU A 138 7.18 9.30 11.17
C LEU A 138 8.51 8.59 10.97
N ALA A 139 8.66 7.94 9.82
CA ALA A 139 9.91 7.37 9.38
C ALA A 139 10.12 7.64 7.90
N THR A 140 11.37 7.91 7.51
CA THR A 140 11.75 7.98 6.11
C THR A 140 12.64 6.81 5.76
N ARG A 141 12.48 6.26 4.56
CA ARG A 141 13.34 5.17 4.08
C ARG A 141 13.47 5.21 2.57
N ARG A 142 14.50 4.52 2.07
CA ARG A 142 14.64 4.25 0.64
C ARG A 142 13.99 2.90 0.31
N TYR A 143 12.79 2.94 -0.26
CA TYR A 143 12.04 1.77 -0.71
C TYR A 143 12.81 1.03 -1.80
N GLU A 144 13.20 -0.21 -1.53
CA GLU A 144 14.00 -1.08 -2.42
C GLU A 144 15.29 -0.41 -2.98
N GLY A 145 15.84 0.58 -2.26
CA GLY A 145 16.99 1.36 -2.70
C GLY A 145 16.73 2.33 -3.86
N ARG A 146 15.48 2.45 -4.33
CA ARG A 146 15.12 3.18 -5.56
C ARG A 146 14.39 4.48 -5.32
N ALA A 147 13.42 4.46 -4.40
CA ALA A 147 12.47 5.56 -4.20
C ALA A 147 12.47 6.01 -2.73
N TRP A 148 12.32 7.30 -2.46
CA TRP A 148 12.09 7.78 -1.11
C TRP A 148 10.64 7.58 -0.70
N GLN A 149 10.47 7.16 0.55
CA GLN A 149 9.17 6.91 1.14
C GLN A 149 9.11 7.58 2.51
N LEU A 150 8.01 8.27 2.76
CA LEU A 150 7.57 8.65 4.09
C LEU A 150 6.56 7.61 4.57
N THR A 151 6.79 7.07 5.76
CA THR A 151 5.88 6.18 6.45
C THR A 151 5.35 6.90 7.68
N VAL A 152 4.02 6.99 7.79
CA VAL A 152 3.31 7.52 8.96
C VAL A 152 2.68 6.35 9.71
N VAL A 153 2.86 6.29 11.03
CA VAL A 153 2.33 5.23 11.88
C VAL A 153 1.61 5.81 13.09
N ARG A 154 0.45 5.27 13.44
CA ARG A 154 -0.33 5.70 14.61
C ARG A 154 -1.02 4.51 15.27
N ARG A 155 -1.26 4.55 16.57
CA ARG A 155 -2.15 3.59 17.24
C ARG A 155 -3.56 3.66 16.62
N SER A 156 -4.17 2.52 16.31
CA SER A 156 -5.48 2.46 15.64
C SER A 156 -6.60 3.14 16.44
N GLY A 157 -6.61 2.97 17.77
CA GLY A 157 -7.59 3.62 18.65
C GLY A 157 -9.03 3.41 18.17
N ALA A 158 -9.75 4.51 17.93
CA ALA A 158 -11.13 4.48 17.43
C ALA A 158 -11.28 3.94 15.99
N LEU A 159 -10.19 3.87 15.21
CA LEU A 159 -10.18 3.26 13.88
C LEU A 159 -10.03 1.74 13.94
N ARG A 160 -9.80 1.14 15.11
CA ARG A 160 -9.57 -0.29 15.23
C ARG A 160 -10.79 -1.08 14.78
N GLY A 161 -10.62 -1.86 13.71
CA GLY A 161 -11.64 -2.76 13.21
C GLY A 161 -11.70 -4.11 13.93
N PRO A 162 -12.64 -4.99 13.52
CA PRO A 162 -12.78 -6.33 14.07
C PRO A 162 -11.53 -7.23 13.97
N ALA A 163 -10.58 -6.93 13.08
CA ALA A 163 -9.29 -7.62 13.03
C ALA A 163 -8.35 -7.31 14.21
N ASP A 164 -8.72 -6.33 15.06
CA ASP A 164 -8.02 -5.97 16.31
C ASP A 164 -6.54 -5.58 16.11
N HIS A 165 -6.24 -4.97 14.97
CA HIS A 165 -4.90 -4.47 14.71
C HIS A 165 -4.61 -3.20 15.50
N GLU A 166 -3.40 -3.13 16.07
CA GLU A 166 -3.04 -2.09 17.03
C GLU A 166 -2.56 -0.78 16.41
N TRP A 167 -2.08 -0.85 15.17
CA TRP A 167 -1.43 0.23 14.48
C TRP A 167 -2.02 0.45 13.10
N VAL A 168 -2.12 1.70 12.67
CA VAL A 168 -2.38 2.12 11.28
C VAL A 168 -1.05 2.58 10.68
N LEU A 169 -0.78 2.18 9.45
CA LEU A 169 0.34 2.65 8.65
C LEU A 169 -0.17 3.33 7.38
N VAL A 170 0.48 4.43 6.99
CA VAL A 170 0.29 5.10 5.70
C VAL A 170 1.65 5.28 5.05
N ASP A 171 1.80 4.79 3.81
CA ASP A 171 3.01 4.97 3.03
C ASP A 171 2.78 5.97 1.90
N TYR A 172 3.61 7.00 1.84
CA TYR A 172 3.67 7.99 0.77
C TYR A 172 5.00 7.86 0.02
N ARG A 173 4.97 7.84 -1.31
CA ARG A 173 6.18 7.72 -2.14
C ARG A 173 6.46 9.01 -2.88
N VAL A 174 7.64 9.56 -2.64
CA VAL A 174 8.02 10.89 -3.11
C VAL A 174 8.04 10.95 -4.64
N GLU A 175 8.65 9.96 -5.29
CA GLU A 175 8.73 9.92 -6.75
C GLU A 175 7.38 9.67 -7.42
N ALA A 176 6.39 9.16 -6.68
CA ALA A 176 5.04 8.94 -7.18
C ALA A 176 4.11 10.13 -6.87
N GLY A 177 4.37 10.86 -5.78
CA GLY A 177 3.59 12.02 -5.38
C GLY A 177 2.25 11.68 -4.69
N HIS A 178 2.03 10.42 -4.28
CA HIS A 178 0.76 9.96 -3.72
C HIS A 178 0.95 8.83 -2.69
N TRP A 179 -0.12 8.49 -1.97
CA TRP A 179 -0.18 7.32 -1.09
C TRP A 179 -0.02 6.04 -1.90
N MET A 180 0.80 5.12 -1.39
CA MET A 180 1.00 3.79 -1.96
C MET A 180 0.14 2.74 -1.26
N THR A 181 -0.12 2.91 0.03
CA THR A 181 -0.99 2.03 0.81
C THR A 181 -1.37 2.70 2.12
N ALA A 182 -2.49 2.25 2.69
CA ALA A 182 -2.79 2.42 4.11
C ALA A 182 -3.44 1.13 4.61
N TYR A 183 -3.05 0.67 5.80
CA TYR A 183 -3.57 -0.57 6.39
C TYR A 183 -3.35 -0.60 7.90
N GLN A 184 -4.04 -1.51 8.59
CA GLN A 184 -3.74 -1.80 9.99
C GLN A 184 -2.93 -3.07 10.17
N PHE A 185 -2.08 -3.08 11.18
CA PHE A 185 -1.25 -4.22 11.55
C PHE A 185 -1.11 -4.32 13.07
N SER A 186 -0.75 -5.51 13.53
CA SER A 186 -0.28 -5.74 14.89
C SER A 186 1.23 -5.91 14.87
N GLU A 187 1.92 -5.50 15.93
CA GLU A 187 3.30 -5.93 16.13
C GLU A 187 3.30 -7.44 16.39
N ASP A 188 3.62 -8.23 15.38
CA ASP A 188 4.00 -9.61 15.63
C ASP A 188 5.40 -9.61 16.26
N LEU A 189 5.47 -9.81 17.57
CA LEU A 189 6.69 -10.09 18.34
C LEU A 189 7.43 -11.38 17.87
N ARG A 190 6.98 -12.01 16.79
CA ARG A 190 7.56 -13.23 16.19
C ARG A 190 8.39 -12.96 14.93
N VAL A 191 8.84 -11.73 14.72
CA VAL A 191 10.04 -11.50 13.91
C VAL A 191 11.23 -11.50 14.88
N GLU A 192 11.61 -12.70 15.32
CA GLU A 192 12.95 -12.93 15.87
C GLU A 192 13.96 -12.58 14.75
N LEU A 193 14.86 -11.67 15.08
CA LEU A 193 16.09 -11.39 14.33
C LEU A 193 16.96 -12.65 14.23
#